data_AF-A0A3B8UR14-F1
#
_entry.id   AF-A0A3B8UR14-F1
#
_cell.length_a   1.000
_cell.length_b   1.000
_cell.length_c   1.000
_cell.angle_alpha   90.00
_cell.angle_beta   90.00
_cell.angle_gamma   90.00
#
_symmetry.space_group_name_H-M   'P 1'
#
loop_
_entity.id
_entity.type
_entity.pdbx_description
1 polymer ?
#
loop_
_entity_poly.entity_id
_entity_poly.type
_entity_poly.pdbx_seq_one_letter_code
_entity_poly.pdbx_strand_id
1 'polypeptide(L)' 'MITFNKNDYDKILEYAKVNLPEEACGLIGGTIEDGNKYIKKVYLLTNIDHSNEHFSMDPK' A
#
# COMPACT_ATOMS: atom_id res chain seq x y z
N MET A 1 -8.77 -15.58 2.73
CA MET A 1 -7.70 -15.04 3.63
C MET A 1 -6.75 -14.17 2.81
N ILE A 2 -6.11 -13.15 3.39
CA ILE A 2 -5.06 -12.36 2.70
C ILE A 2 -3.73 -12.66 3.39
N THR A 3 -2.74 -13.05 2.61
CA THR A 3 -1.40 -13.39 3.11
C THR A 3 -0.37 -12.49 2.45
N PHE A 4 0.52 -11.90 3.25
CA PHE A 4 1.66 -11.10 2.79
C PHE A 4 2.91 -11.46 3.59
N ASN A 5 4.07 -11.20 3.01
CA ASN A 5 5.34 -11.42 3.68
C ASN A 5 5.61 -10.31 4.69
N LYS A 6 6.31 -10.65 5.78
CA LYS A 6 6.71 -9.67 6.79
C LYS A 6 7.49 -8.49 6.19
N ASN A 7 8.34 -8.75 5.20
CA ASN A 7 9.10 -7.70 4.53
C ASN A 7 8.21 -6.67 3.81
N ASP A 8 7.09 -7.10 3.22
CA ASP A 8 6.14 -6.19 2.58
C ASP A 8 5.37 -5.36 3.61
N TYR A 9 5.05 -5.97 4.75
CA TYR A 9 4.48 -5.26 5.89
C TYR A 9 5.39 -4.16 6.43
N ASP A 10 6.64 -4.50 6.71
CA ASP A 10 7.61 -3.56 7.26
C ASP A 10 7.81 -2.38 6.31
N LYS A 11 7.87 -2.63 4.99
CA LYS A 11 7.92 -1.57 3.97
C LYS A 11 6.71 -0.64 4.00
N ILE A 12 5.49 -1.18 4.10
CA ILE A 12 4.26 -0.37 4.18
C ILE A 12 4.27 0.47 5.47
N LEU A 13 4.70 -0.13 6.58
CA LEU A 13 4.76 0.55 7.87
C LEU A 13 5.76 1.70 7.87
N GLU A 14 6.96 1.50 7.31
CA GLU A 14 7.95 2.56 7.19
C GLU A 14 7.47 3.67 6.25
N TYR A 15 6.85 3.31 5.13
CA TYR A 15 6.27 4.27 4.21
C TYR A 15 5.21 5.14 4.89
N ALA A 16 4.29 4.53 5.65
CA ALA A 16 3.26 5.26 6.38
C ALA A 16 3.86 6.26 7.39
N LYS A 17 4.93 5.89 8.09
CA LYS A 17 5.59 6.78 9.08
C LYS A 17 6.24 8.00 8.42
N VAL A 18 6.87 7.81 7.26
CA VAL A 18 7.57 8.89 6.54
C VAL A 18 6.60 9.89 5.93
N ASN A 19 5.39 9.46 5.56
CA ASN A 19 4.38 10.34 4.96
C ASN A 19 3.56 11.13 6.00
N LEU A 20 3.74 10.90 7.30
CA LEU A 20 3.03 11.69 8.31
C LEU A 20 3.37 13.19 8.18
N PRO A 21 2.36 14.09 8.33
CA PRO A 21 0.99 13.83 8.79
C PRO A 21 -0.02 13.46 7.68
N GLU A 22 0.44 13.31 6.45
CA GLU A 22 -0.38 13.04 5.28
C GLU A 22 -0.72 11.55 5.17
N GLU A 23 -1.82 11.22 4.48
CA GLU A 23 -2.20 9.82 4.29
C GLU A 23 -1.28 9.15 3.27
N ALA A 24 -0.69 8.01 3.65
CA ALA A 24 0.11 7.18 2.76
C ALA A 24 -0.78 6.25 1.92
N CYS A 25 -0.64 6.29 0.59
CA CYS A 25 -1.43 5.46 -0.32
C CYS A 25 -0.59 4.51 -1.18
N GLY A 26 -1.23 3.52 -1.81
CA GLY A 26 -0.55 2.55 -2.64
C GLY A 26 -1.44 1.42 -3.16
N LEU A 27 -0.87 0.58 -4.01
CA LEU A 27 -1.52 -0.61 -4.57
C LEU A 27 -0.79 -1.87 -4.15
N ILE A 28 -1.55 -2.97 -4.04
CA ILE A 28 -0.99 -4.27 -3.72
C ILE A 28 -1.36 -5.26 -4.82
N GLY A 29 -0.33 -5.76 -5.50
CA GLY A 29 -0.44 -6.76 -6.56
C GLY A 29 -0.22 -8.17 -6.00
N GLY A 30 -1.03 -9.12 -6.45
CA GLY A 30 -1.00 -10.49 -5.96
C GLY A 30 -1.79 -11.47 -6.81
N THR A 31 -1.82 -12.71 -6.38
CA THR A 31 -2.64 -13.77 -7.00
C THR A 31 -3.83 -14.10 -6.11
N ILE A 32 -4.90 -14.59 -6.73
CA ILE A 32 -6.04 -15.17 -6.02
C ILE A 32 -6.09 -16.64 -6.38
N GLU A 33 -5.92 -17.51 -5.39
CA GLU A 33 -5.92 -18.97 -5.55
C GLU A 33 -6.85 -19.57 -4.50
N ASP A 34 -7.86 -20.32 -4.93
CA ASP A 34 -8.87 -20.96 -4.06
C ASP A 34 -9.53 -20.01 -3.05
N GLY A 35 -9.82 -18.77 -3.47
CA GLY A 35 -10.41 -17.73 -2.61
C GLY A 35 -9.43 -17.08 -1.61
N ASN A 36 -8.16 -17.49 -1.62
CA ASN A 36 -7.09 -16.85 -0.86
C ASN A 36 -6.31 -15.86 -1.72
N LYS A 37 -5.99 -14.70 -1.15
CA LYS A 37 -5.26 -13.62 -1.82
C LYS A 37 -3.81 -13.62 -1.32
N TYR A 38 -2.86 -13.81 -2.22
CA TYR A 38 -1.43 -13.82 -1.91
C TYR A 38 -0.78 -12.57 -2.49
N ILE A 39 -0.32 -11.70 -1.60
CA ILE A 39 0.37 -10.48 -1.98
C ILE A 39 1.76 -10.85 -2.49
N LYS A 40 2.09 -10.37 -3.70
CA LYS A 40 3.39 -10.61 -4.36
C LYS A 40 4.21 -9.34 -4.51
N LYS A 41 3.54 -8.18 -4.57
CA LYS A 41 4.20 -6.90 -4.78
C LYS A 41 3.41 -5.75 -4.17
N VAL A 42 4.11 -4.82 -3.54
CA VAL A 42 3.57 -3.57 -3.01
C VAL A 42 4.08 -2.42 -3.86
N TYR A 43 3.18 -1.55 -4.28
CA TYR A 43 3.45 -0.33 -5.02
C TYR A 43 3.12 0.85 -4.11
N LEU A 44 4.15 1.55 -3.65
CA LEU A 44 4.00 2.76 -2.84
C LEU A 44 3.72 3.92 -3.79
N LEU A 45 2.61 4.60 -3.61
CA LEU A 45 2.17 5.71 -4.47
C LEU A 45 2.10 6.99 -3.65
N THR A 46 2.34 8.12 -4.31
CA THR A 46 2.27 9.43 -3.66
C THR A 46 0.83 9.90 -3.60
N ASN A 47 0.42 10.36 -2.42
CA ASN A 47 -0.85 11.07 -2.28
C ASN A 47 -0.70 12.46 -2.90
N ILE A 48 -1.23 12.67 -4.11
CA ILE A 48 -1.15 13.97 -4.81
C ILE A 48 -2.07 15.03 -4.22
N ASP A 49 -3.05 14.61 -3.40
CA ASP A 49 -3.97 15.53 -2.74
C ASP A 49 -3.32 16.19 -1.51
N HIS A 50 -2.20 15.63 -1.04
CA HIS A 50 -1.50 16.07 0.17
C HIS A 50 -2.42 16.24 1.39
N SER A 51 -3.46 15.40 1.44
CA SER A 51 -4.48 15.41 2.46
C SER A 51 -4.21 14.32 3.50
N ASN A 52 -4.64 14.62 4.73
CA ASN A 52 -4.52 13.74 5.89
C ASN A 52 -5.71 12.77 6.04
N GLU A 53 -6.79 12.96 5.27
CA GLU A 53 -8.03 12.16 5.38
C GLU A 53 -8.48 11.57 4.03
N HIS A 54 -7.94 12.09 2.93
CA HIS A 54 -8.24 11.63 1.59
C HIS A 54 -6.95 11.48 0.79
N PHE A 55 -6.97 10.55 -0.16
CA PHE A 55 -5.90 10.45 -1.14
C PHE A 55 -6.46 10.39 -2.55
N SER A 56 -5.73 11.03 -3.46
CA SER A 56 -5.85 10.78 -4.88
C SER A 56 -4.59 10.02 -5.31
N MET A 57 -4.75 8.97 -6.11
CA MET A 57 -3.63 8.25 -6.69
C MET A 57 -3.37 8.79 -8.09
N ASP A 58 -2.13 9.19 -8.38
CA ASP A 58 -1.71 9.46 -9.75
C ASP A 58 -1.50 8.13 -10.49
N PRO A 59 -2.08 7.91 -11.68
CA PRO A 59 -1.99 6.65 -12.41
C PRO A 59 -0.69 6.47 -13.21
N LYS A 60 0.34 7.34 -13.05
CA LYS A 60 1.59 7.28 -13.84
C LYS A 60 2.53 6.14 -13.47
#